data_AF-A0AAV1ZKX9-F1
#
_entry.id   AF-A0AAV1ZKX9-F1
#
_cell.length_a   1.000
_cell.length_b   1.000
_cell.length_c   1.000
_cell.angle_alpha   90.00
_cell.angle_beta   90.00
_cell.angle_gamma   90.00
#
_symmetry.space_group_name_H-M   'P 1'
#
loop_
_entity.id
_entity.type
_entity.pdbx_description
1 polymer ?
#
loop_
_entity_poly.entity_id
_entity_poly.type
_entity_poly.pdbx_seq_one_letter_code
_entity_poly.pdbx_strand_id
1 'polypeptide(L)'
;MKSGKSEGSSKYSSSSWDSGVYELEDDYSHVITENSDPGKVREVDKEFVPNKNLELILVGKACPARLSARDRDVMEQQAILEVLRDEGLIVRPPSKAVGGIRFELVEAQNALSNQSSSIHKLPPLSIRKKHKEKKSELTHEEIQQKLIQAEERRKKRTEEKLNKIATKDRQEIQTIAEQQAEINRQKLNQKLQTTTESREKYLSEMQEKLKAREEHANKVRERKKMLANGFKYVLPNGTN
;
A
#
# COMPACT_ATOMS: atom_id res chain seq x y z
N MET A 1 12.44 -30.65 -25.35
CA MET A 1 11.48 -29.97 -24.45
C MET A 1 12.23 -29.58 -23.19
N LYS A 2 12.52 -28.28 -22.99
CA LYS A 2 13.09 -27.75 -21.75
C LYS A 2 12.23 -26.56 -21.34
N SER A 3 11.39 -26.75 -20.33
CA SER A 3 10.55 -25.72 -19.73
C SER A 3 11.34 -25.01 -18.64
N GLY A 4 11.80 -23.79 -18.93
CA GLY A 4 12.33 -22.88 -17.92
C GLY A 4 11.16 -22.25 -17.16
N LYS A 5 11.00 -22.61 -15.89
CA LYS A 5 10.09 -21.91 -14.97
C LYS A 5 10.81 -20.66 -14.47
N SER A 6 10.28 -19.49 -14.80
CA SER A 6 10.70 -18.22 -14.20
C SER A 6 10.05 -18.09 -12.83
N GLU A 7 10.84 -18.18 -11.76
CA GLU A 7 10.41 -17.84 -10.41
C GLU A 7 10.31 -16.31 -10.30
N GLY A 8 9.08 -15.81 -10.19
CA GLY A 8 8.83 -14.42 -9.87
C GLY A 8 9.09 -14.19 -8.38
N SER A 9 10.17 -13.48 -8.06
CA SER A 9 10.43 -13.02 -6.70
C SER A 9 9.35 -12.00 -6.27
N SER A 10 8.50 -12.38 -5.32
CA SER A 10 7.59 -11.47 -4.65
C SER A 10 8.40 -10.47 -3.82
N LYS A 11 8.40 -9.20 -4.25
CA LYS A 11 8.88 -8.10 -3.41
C LYS A 11 7.83 -7.86 -2.33
N TYR A 12 8.04 -8.47 -1.18
CA TYR A 12 7.40 -8.04 0.06
C TYR A 12 7.97 -6.67 0.42
N SER A 13 7.16 -5.62 0.30
CA SER A 13 7.43 -4.35 0.99
C SER A 13 6.99 -4.51 2.44
N SER A 14 7.86 -5.05 3.28
CA SER A 14 7.73 -4.85 4.73
C SER A 14 8.02 -3.38 4.99
N SER A 15 7.15 -2.68 5.74
CA SER A 15 7.30 -1.28 6.19
C SER A 15 6.68 -0.22 5.28
N SER A 16 5.35 -0.15 5.22
CA SER A 16 4.65 1.13 5.08
C SER A 16 4.43 1.69 6.49
N TRP A 17 5.27 2.63 6.90
CA TRP A 17 5.06 3.47 8.10
C TRP A 17 3.97 4.52 7.85
N ASP A 18 2.80 4.10 7.40
CA ASP A 18 1.67 5.00 7.10
C ASP A 18 0.43 4.68 7.94
N SER A 19 0.62 3.90 9.01
CA SER A 19 -0.39 3.78 10.05
C SER A 19 -0.20 4.94 11.02
N GLY A 20 -0.78 6.10 10.69
CA GLY A 20 -0.83 7.30 11.53
C GLY A 20 -1.67 7.12 12.80
N VAL A 21 -1.30 6.16 13.64
CA VAL A 21 -1.78 6.02 15.03
C VAL A 21 -0.52 5.96 15.89
N TYR A 22 0.17 7.09 15.97
CA TYR A 22 1.20 7.30 16.97
C TYR A 22 0.52 7.84 18.23
N GLU A 23 0.91 7.32 19.39
CA GLU A 23 0.74 7.99 20.68
C GLU A 23 1.49 9.33 20.61
N LEU A 24 0.81 10.35 20.07
CA LEU A 24 1.33 11.68 19.75
C LEU A 24 1.23 12.66 20.93
N GLU A 25 0.88 12.17 22.12
CA GLU A 25 0.48 13.05 23.23
C GLU A 25 1.64 13.93 23.71
N ASP A 26 2.89 13.46 23.67
CA ASP A 26 4.04 14.26 24.12
C ASP A 26 4.64 15.11 23.00
N ASP A 27 4.86 14.54 21.82
CA ASP A 27 5.56 15.21 20.71
C ASP A 27 4.73 16.35 20.08
N TYR A 28 3.40 16.31 20.21
CA TYR A 28 2.48 17.31 19.61
C TYR A 28 1.73 18.14 20.66
N SER A 29 2.12 18.06 21.92
CA SER A 29 1.58 18.88 23.03
C SER A 29 1.64 20.40 22.78
N HIS A 30 2.57 20.84 21.92
CA HIS A 30 2.76 22.23 21.51
C HIS A 30 1.85 22.66 20.34
N VAL A 31 1.13 21.73 19.70
CA VAL A 31 0.25 22.01 18.56
C VAL A 31 -1.15 22.30 19.07
N ILE A 32 -1.58 23.55 18.93
CA ILE A 32 -2.94 23.97 19.29
C ILE A 32 -3.87 23.67 18.12
N THR A 33 -4.90 22.87 18.37
CA THR A 33 -5.96 22.52 17.43
C THR A 33 -7.29 23.10 17.89
N GLU A 34 -8.31 23.03 17.03
CA GLU A 34 -9.70 23.44 17.35
C GLU A 34 -10.30 22.71 18.57
N ASN A 35 -9.77 21.53 18.91
CA ASN A 35 -10.23 20.72 20.05
C ASN A 35 -9.36 20.91 21.31
N SER A 36 -8.39 21.82 21.28
CA SER A 36 -7.52 22.13 22.42
C SER A 36 -8.24 23.01 23.46
N ASP A 37 -7.58 23.30 24.59
CA ASP A 37 -8.13 24.17 25.64
C ASP A 37 -8.69 25.49 25.06
N PRO A 38 -9.98 25.82 25.27
CA PRO A 38 -10.61 27.00 24.71
C PRO A 38 -9.96 28.32 25.13
N GLY A 39 -9.20 28.35 26.23
CA GLY A 39 -8.40 29.51 26.62
C GLY A 39 -7.28 29.80 25.60
N LYS A 40 -6.49 28.77 25.27
CA LYS A 40 -5.36 28.85 24.33
C LYS A 40 -5.81 29.11 22.89
N VAL A 41 -6.92 28.51 22.47
CA VAL A 41 -7.49 28.76 21.13
C VAL A 41 -7.83 30.24 20.95
N ARG A 42 -8.46 30.86 21.96
CA ARG A 42 -8.80 32.29 21.93
C ARG A 42 -7.59 33.22 21.96
N GLU A 43 -6.49 32.78 22.56
CA GLU A 43 -5.23 33.52 22.57
C GLU A 43 -4.61 33.52 21.17
N VAL A 44 -4.52 32.35 20.54
CA VAL A 44 -4.06 32.22 19.15
C VAL A 44 -4.93 33.05 18.20
N ASP A 45 -6.25 33.00 18.32
CA ASP A 45 -7.16 33.78 17.47
C ASP A 45 -6.95 35.29 17.58
N LYS A 46 -6.51 35.79 18.75
CA LYS A 46 -6.23 37.22 18.98
C LYS A 46 -4.86 37.63 18.48
N GLU A 47 -3.87 36.77 18.65
CA GLU A 47 -2.47 37.06 18.35
C GLU A 47 -2.08 36.72 16.91
N PHE A 48 -2.86 35.86 16.24
CA PHE A 48 -2.57 35.44 14.88
C PHE A 48 -2.72 36.60 13.89
N VAL A 49 -1.59 37.02 13.31
CA VAL A 49 -1.55 37.99 12.23
C VAL A 49 -1.19 37.26 10.93
N PRO A 50 -2.13 37.15 9.96
CA PRO A 50 -1.83 36.52 8.67
C PRO A 50 -0.72 37.30 7.96
N ASN A 51 0.41 36.65 7.72
CA ASN A 51 1.51 37.30 7.03
C ASN A 51 1.21 37.35 5.52
N LYS A 52 0.75 38.51 5.05
CA LYS A 52 0.34 38.73 3.65
C LYS A 52 1.51 38.90 2.67
N ASN A 53 2.74 39.03 3.19
CA ASN A 53 3.94 39.31 2.38
C ASN A 53 4.86 38.09 2.26
N LEU A 54 4.32 36.88 2.35
CA LEU A 54 5.09 35.66 2.13
C LEU A 54 5.27 35.44 0.63
N GLU A 55 6.45 35.74 0.12
CA GLU A 55 6.85 35.37 -1.23
C GLU A 55 7.27 33.89 -1.24
N LEU A 56 6.30 33.01 -1.51
CA LEU A 56 6.54 31.57 -1.59
C LEU A 56 7.13 31.24 -2.97
N ILE A 57 8.47 31.18 -3.03
CA ILE A 57 9.19 30.79 -4.25
C ILE A 57 9.35 29.27 -4.28
N LEU A 58 8.73 28.63 -5.27
CA LEU A 58 8.89 27.21 -5.51
C LEU A 58 10.21 26.95 -6.25
N VAL A 59 11.27 26.61 -5.53
CA VAL A 59 12.56 26.25 -6.13
C VAL A 59 12.57 24.76 -6.46
N GLY A 60 12.28 24.43 -7.71
CA GLY A 60 12.44 23.08 -8.26
C GLY A 60 13.74 22.95 -9.04
N LYS A 61 14.51 21.88 -8.81
CA LYS A 61 15.55 21.44 -9.75
C LYS A 61 14.92 20.44 -10.72
N ALA A 62 15.02 20.71 -12.02
CA ALA A 62 14.56 19.76 -13.03
C ALA A 62 15.38 18.48 -12.93
N CYS A 63 14.73 17.38 -12.57
CA CYS A 63 15.37 16.06 -12.58
C CYS A 63 15.59 15.64 -14.04
N PRO A 64 16.82 15.25 -14.44
CA PRO A 64 17.05 14.77 -15.79
C PRO A 64 16.22 13.51 -16.03
N ALA A 65 15.52 13.48 -17.17
CA ALA A 65 14.75 12.32 -17.57
C ALA A 65 15.69 11.09 -17.67
N ARG A 66 15.33 9.99 -17.00
CA ARG A 66 16.07 8.73 -17.14
C ARG A 66 15.83 8.19 -18.54
N LEU A 67 16.77 8.43 -19.44
CA LEU A 67 16.78 7.83 -20.78
C LEU A 67 16.72 6.31 -20.65
N SER A 68 15.94 5.67 -21.54
CA SER A 68 15.93 4.22 -21.66
C SER A 68 17.32 3.72 -22.09
N ALA A 69 17.64 2.45 -21.84
CA ALA A 69 18.92 1.88 -22.28
C ALA A 69 19.13 2.08 -23.79
N ARG A 70 18.07 1.91 -24.59
CA ARG A 70 18.09 2.14 -26.03
C ARG A 70 18.41 3.58 -26.40
N ASP A 71 17.84 4.56 -25.71
CA ASP A 71 18.06 5.98 -26.03
C ASP A 71 19.48 6.44 -25.67
N ARG A 72 20.08 5.82 -24.65
CA ARG A 72 21.50 6.04 -24.31
C ARG A 72 22.42 5.56 -25.42
N ASP A 73 22.18 4.35 -25.94
CA ASP A 73 22.98 3.79 -27.03
C ASP A 73 22.89 4.65 -28.30
N VAL A 74 21.71 5.18 -28.60
CA VAL A 74 21.49 6.08 -29.76
C VAL A 74 22.26 7.39 -29.59
N MET A 75 22.21 8.00 -28.41
CA MET A 75 22.97 9.21 -28.09
C MET A 75 24.49 8.99 -28.22
N GLU A 76 24.99 7.86 -27.69
CA GLU A 76 26.41 7.50 -27.74
C GLU A 76 26.88 7.28 -29.18
N GLN A 77 26.10 6.55 -29.98
CA GLN A 77 26.36 6.37 -31.41
C GLN A 77 26.41 7.70 -32.16
N GLN A 78 25.50 8.63 -31.83
CA GLN A 78 25.47 9.95 -32.46
C GLN A 78 26.69 10.79 -32.10
N ALA A 79 27.15 10.72 -30.85
CA ALA A 79 28.38 11.38 -30.40
C ALA A 79 29.62 10.80 -31.09
N ILE A 80 29.72 9.48 -31.21
CA ILE A 80 30.82 8.81 -31.93
C ILE A 80 30.84 9.25 -33.40
N LEU A 81 29.68 9.31 -34.06
CA LEU A 81 29.58 9.78 -35.44
C LEU A 81 29.95 11.26 -35.61
N GLU A 82 29.81 12.08 -34.58
CA GLU A 82 30.24 13.48 -34.58
C GLU A 82 31.76 13.61 -34.46
N VAL A 83 32.38 12.88 -33.53
CA VAL A 83 33.84 12.81 -33.39
C VAL A 83 34.50 12.30 -34.67
N LEU A 84 33.96 11.23 -35.27
CA LEU A 84 34.49 10.68 -36.54
C LEU A 84 34.32 11.65 -37.73
N ARG A 85 33.40 12.62 -37.65
CA ARG A 85 33.28 13.70 -38.63
C ARG A 85 34.33 14.77 -38.40
N ASP A 86 34.57 15.16 -37.15
CA ASP A 86 35.58 16.15 -36.78
C ASP A 86 37.01 15.65 -37.10
N GLU A 87 37.24 14.34 -36.96
CA GLU A 87 38.49 13.67 -37.32
C GLU A 87 38.65 13.44 -38.83
N GLY A 88 37.66 13.79 -39.65
CA GLY A 88 37.72 13.68 -41.11
C GLY A 88 37.70 12.25 -41.66
N LEU A 89 37.48 11.24 -40.81
CA LEU A 89 37.33 9.83 -41.18
C LEU A 89 36.03 9.58 -41.97
N ILE A 90 35.03 10.46 -41.82
CA ILE A 90 33.77 10.44 -42.57
C ILE A 90 33.72 11.66 -43.51
N VAL A 91 34.04 11.44 -44.79
CA VAL A 91 33.97 12.47 -45.84
C VAL A 91 32.53 12.64 -46.33
N ARG A 92 32.01 13.87 -46.28
CA ARG A 92 30.71 14.21 -46.88
C ARG A 92 30.89 14.47 -48.39
N PRO A 93 30.16 13.80 -49.29
CA PRO A 93 30.28 14.05 -50.72
C PRO A 93 29.79 15.46 -51.10
N PRO A 94 30.35 16.08 -52.17
CA PRO A 94 30.13 17.47 -52.53
C PRO A 94 28.73 17.78 -53.11
N SER A 95 27.92 16.79 -53.48
CA SER A 95 26.54 17.01 -53.94
C SER A 95 25.52 16.65 -52.86
N LYS A 96 25.18 17.66 -52.05
CA LYS A 96 23.92 17.69 -51.32
C LYS A 96 22.77 17.82 -52.34
N ALA A 97 22.19 16.71 -52.78
CA ALA A 97 20.74 16.71 -52.88
C ALA A 97 20.21 16.73 -51.44
N VAL A 98 19.17 17.52 -51.15
CA VAL A 98 18.65 17.77 -49.79
C VAL A 98 18.26 16.48 -49.02
N GLY A 99 18.28 15.31 -49.67
CA GLY A 99 18.05 13.98 -49.09
C GLY A 99 19.08 12.90 -49.46
N GLY A 100 20.37 13.25 -49.61
CA GLY A 100 21.47 12.27 -49.77
C GLY A 100 21.69 11.75 -51.19
N ILE A 101 22.77 10.97 -51.39
CA ILE A 101 23.13 10.31 -52.65
C ILE A 101 22.99 8.80 -52.44
N ARG A 102 22.31 8.11 -53.35
CA ARG A 102 22.26 6.64 -53.39
C ARG A 102 23.04 6.12 -54.58
N PHE A 103 23.90 5.14 -54.37
CA PHE A 103 24.51 4.35 -55.42
C PHE A 103 24.47 2.89 -55.02
N GLU A 104 24.30 2.01 -56.01
CA GLU A 104 24.34 0.56 -55.83
C GLU A 104 25.69 0.06 -56.35
N LEU A 105 26.50 -0.53 -55.48
CA LEU A 105 27.76 -1.16 -55.88
C LEU A 105 27.49 -2.59 -56.32
N VAL A 106 27.80 -2.91 -57.58
CA VAL A 106 27.75 -4.28 -58.11
C VAL A 106 29.16 -4.73 -58.40
N GLU A 107 29.58 -5.86 -57.79
CA GLU A 107 30.88 -6.47 -58.03
C GLU A 107 31.03 -6.92 -59.50
N ALA A 108 32.18 -6.60 -60.12
CA ALA A 108 32.44 -6.80 -61.55
C ALA A 108 32.26 -8.25 -62.04
N GLN A 109 32.46 -9.23 -61.15
CA GLN A 109 32.25 -10.66 -61.40
C GLN A 109 30.78 -11.01 -61.70
N ASN A 110 29.81 -10.22 -61.24
CA ASN A 110 28.39 -10.37 -61.58
C ASN A 110 27.97 -9.60 -62.87
N ALA A 111 28.81 -8.70 -63.38
CA ALA A 111 28.50 -7.90 -64.57
C ALA A 111 28.82 -8.63 -65.89
N LEU A 112 29.75 -9.61 -65.86
CA LEU A 112 30.17 -10.39 -67.02
C LEU A 112 29.36 -11.68 -67.21
N SER A 113 28.64 -12.14 -66.20
CA SER A 113 27.68 -13.24 -66.34
C SER A 113 26.37 -12.72 -66.93
N ASN A 114 26.36 -12.45 -68.22
CA ASN A 114 25.13 -12.24 -69.01
C ASN A 114 24.31 -13.55 -69.16
N GLN A 115 24.18 -14.32 -68.08
CA GLN A 115 23.25 -15.44 -67.98
C GLN A 115 22.52 -15.39 -66.65
N SER A 116 21.27 -14.93 -66.77
CA SER A 116 20.14 -15.14 -65.87
C SER A 116 20.04 -14.30 -64.60
N SER A 117 19.03 -13.43 -64.65
CA SER A 117 18.31 -12.79 -63.54
C SER A 117 19.04 -11.72 -62.76
N SER A 118 18.44 -10.54 -62.75
CA SER A 118 18.44 -9.66 -61.59
C SER A 118 18.05 -10.48 -60.35
N ILE A 119 19.04 -10.97 -59.58
CA ILE A 119 18.83 -11.66 -58.31
C ILE A 119 18.55 -10.61 -57.21
N HIS A 120 17.62 -9.68 -57.46
CA HIS A 120 16.73 -9.33 -56.37
C HIS A 120 15.90 -10.59 -56.17
N LYS A 121 16.30 -11.47 -55.23
CA LYS A 121 15.46 -12.59 -54.79
C LYS A 121 14.18 -11.97 -54.27
N LEU A 122 13.23 -11.88 -55.18
CA LEU A 122 11.84 -11.59 -54.97
C LEU A 122 11.45 -12.35 -53.69
N PRO A 123 10.96 -11.67 -52.62
CA PRO A 123 10.67 -12.34 -51.35
C PRO A 123 9.87 -13.63 -51.60
N PRO A 124 10.15 -14.71 -50.86
CA PRO A 124 9.50 -16.01 -51.04
C PRO A 124 8.02 -15.87 -51.35
N LEU A 125 7.50 -16.66 -52.31
CA LEU A 125 6.10 -16.59 -52.76
C LEU A 125 5.08 -16.61 -51.61
N SER A 126 5.39 -17.30 -50.51
CA SER A 126 4.60 -17.29 -49.27
C SER A 126 4.47 -15.89 -48.64
N ILE A 127 5.56 -15.12 -48.59
CA ILE A 127 5.57 -13.75 -48.06
C ILE A 127 4.82 -12.82 -49.02
N ARG A 128 4.96 -13.01 -50.34
CA ARG A 128 4.23 -12.23 -51.36
C ARG A 128 2.72 -12.46 -51.33
N LYS A 129 2.27 -13.69 -51.09
CA LYS A 129 0.84 -14.00 -50.96
C LYS A 129 0.24 -13.31 -49.73
N LYS A 130 0.96 -13.33 -48.59
CA LYS A 130 0.57 -12.60 -47.36
C LYS A 130 0.49 -11.09 -47.54
N HIS A 131 1.35 -10.50 -48.37
CA HIS A 131 1.29 -9.05 -48.67
C HIS A 131 0.29 -8.68 -49.78
N LYS A 132 -0.15 -9.64 -50.61
CA LYS A 132 -1.17 -9.42 -51.66
C LYS A 132 -2.59 -9.52 -51.14
N GLU A 133 -2.81 -10.17 -50.01
CA GLU A 133 -4.03 -9.98 -49.22
C GLU A 133 -3.97 -8.60 -48.57
N LYS A 134 -4.14 -7.56 -49.40
CA LYS A 134 -4.50 -6.24 -48.90
C LYS A 134 -5.75 -6.46 -48.07
N LYS A 135 -5.65 -6.26 -46.75
CA LYS A 135 -6.82 -6.32 -45.88
C LYS A 135 -7.86 -5.39 -46.50
N SER A 136 -9.07 -5.90 -46.72
CA SER A 136 -10.19 -5.11 -47.23
C SER A 136 -10.24 -3.81 -46.45
N GLU A 137 -10.40 -2.69 -47.17
CA GLU A 137 -10.66 -1.41 -46.53
C GLU A 137 -11.96 -1.57 -45.73
N LEU A 138 -11.86 -1.27 -44.43
CA LEU A 138 -12.96 -1.47 -43.50
C LEU A 138 -14.08 -0.50 -43.84
N THR A 139 -15.33 -0.97 -43.94
CA THR A 139 -16.44 -0.07 -44.24
C THR A 139 -16.69 0.88 -43.08
N HIS A 140 -17.31 2.04 -43.34
CA HIS A 140 -17.58 3.03 -42.30
C HIS A 140 -18.38 2.45 -41.13
N GLU A 141 -19.34 1.58 -41.43
CA GLU A 141 -20.18 0.90 -40.44
C GLU A 141 -19.38 -0.07 -39.55
N GLU A 142 -18.46 -0.83 -40.13
CA GLU A 142 -17.55 -1.72 -39.38
C GLU A 142 -16.59 -0.93 -38.46
N ILE A 143 -16.15 0.25 -38.89
CA ILE A 143 -15.34 1.15 -38.05
C ILE A 143 -16.18 1.62 -36.85
N GLN A 144 -17.41 2.07 -37.08
CA GLN A 144 -18.30 2.52 -36.01
C GLN A 144 -18.63 1.40 -35.03
N GLN A 145 -18.94 0.20 -35.51
CA GLN A 145 -19.18 -0.95 -34.64
C GLN A 145 -17.95 -1.29 -33.77
N LYS A 146 -16.73 -1.20 -34.32
CA LYS A 146 -15.51 -1.41 -33.53
C LYS A 146 -15.30 -0.33 -32.48
N LEU A 147 -15.64 0.92 -32.77
CA LEU A 147 -15.58 2.02 -31.80
C LEU A 147 -16.60 1.82 -30.67
N ILE A 148 -17.84 1.46 -31.00
CA ILE A 148 -18.89 1.16 -30.02
C ILE A 148 -18.45 -0.01 -29.13
N GLN A 149 -17.96 -1.11 -29.70
CA GLN A 149 -17.45 -2.23 -28.90
C GLN A 149 -16.25 -1.84 -28.02
N ALA A 150 -15.37 -0.95 -28.50
CA ALA A 150 -14.25 -0.47 -27.69
C ALA A 150 -14.75 0.40 -26.51
N GLU A 151 -15.76 1.22 -26.74
CA GLU A 151 -16.41 2.03 -25.71
C GLU A 151 -17.17 1.16 -24.70
N GLU A 152 -17.91 0.15 -25.14
CA GLU A 152 -18.58 -0.82 -24.26
C GLU A 152 -17.57 -1.55 -23.38
N ARG A 153 -16.45 -1.99 -23.94
CA ARG A 153 -15.37 -2.62 -23.16
C ARG A 153 -14.78 -1.65 -22.14
N ARG A 154 -14.62 -0.38 -22.49
CA ARG A 154 -14.16 0.66 -21.56
C ARG A 154 -15.17 0.83 -20.42
N LYS A 155 -16.45 1.00 -20.76
CA LYS A 155 -17.55 1.17 -19.80
C LYS A 155 -17.66 -0.02 -18.84
N LYS A 156 -17.61 -1.24 -19.37
CA LYS A 156 -17.64 -2.47 -18.57
C LYS A 156 -16.47 -2.54 -17.57
N ARG A 157 -15.24 -2.24 -18.02
CA ARG A 157 -14.08 -2.21 -17.11
C ARG A 157 -14.19 -1.12 -16.04
N THR A 158 -14.74 0.04 -16.37
CA THR A 158 -14.95 1.11 -15.38
C THR A 158 -16.01 0.73 -14.37
N GLU A 159 -17.11 0.09 -14.80
CA GLU A 159 -18.18 -0.38 -13.93
C GLU A 159 -17.71 -1.51 -13.01
N GLU A 160 -16.96 -2.49 -13.52
CA GLU A 160 -16.33 -3.54 -12.71
C GLU A 160 -15.40 -2.96 -11.63
N LYS A 161 -14.62 -1.91 -11.96
CA LYS A 161 -13.77 -1.21 -10.98
C LYS A 161 -14.60 -0.50 -9.92
N LEU A 162 -15.65 0.21 -10.31
CA LEU A 162 -16.53 0.92 -9.36
C LEU A 162 -17.25 -0.07 -8.45
N ASN A 163 -17.79 -1.17 -8.98
CA ASN A 163 -18.42 -2.21 -8.19
C ASN A 163 -17.44 -2.84 -7.19
N LYS A 164 -16.19 -3.06 -7.59
CA LYS A 164 -15.15 -3.59 -6.69
C LYS A 164 -14.77 -2.62 -5.57
N ILE A 165 -14.83 -1.32 -5.80
CA ILE A 165 -14.60 -0.31 -4.76
C ILE A 165 -15.80 -0.30 -3.80
N ALA A 166 -17.02 -0.22 -4.33
CA ALA A 166 -18.24 -0.19 -3.52
C ALA A 166 -18.42 -1.44 -2.64
N THR A 167 -18.04 -2.63 -3.12
CA THR A 167 -18.12 -3.84 -2.30
C THR A 167 -17.06 -3.90 -1.20
N LYS A 168 -15.85 -3.38 -1.45
CA LYS A 168 -14.80 -3.29 -0.44
C LYS A 168 -15.20 -2.34 0.69
N ASP A 169 -15.66 -1.14 0.35
CA ASP A 169 -16.09 -0.14 1.35
C ASP A 169 -17.22 -0.71 2.22
N ARG A 170 -18.19 -1.42 1.61
CA ARG A 170 -19.28 -2.07 2.35
C ARG A 170 -18.78 -3.18 3.29
N GLN A 171 -17.82 -3.98 2.85
CA GLN A 171 -17.22 -5.03 3.68
C GLN A 171 -16.45 -4.43 4.86
N GLU A 172 -15.66 -3.38 4.62
CA GLU A 172 -14.90 -2.68 5.66
C GLU A 172 -15.81 -2.02 6.69
N ILE A 173 -16.90 -1.37 6.26
CA ILE A 173 -17.90 -0.81 7.18
C ILE A 173 -18.54 -1.92 8.02
N GLN A 174 -18.84 -3.07 7.42
CA GLN A 174 -19.45 -4.19 8.13
C GLN A 174 -18.49 -4.80 9.17
N THR A 175 -17.20 -4.98 8.83
CA THR A 175 -16.22 -5.51 9.79
C THR A 175 -15.98 -4.54 10.95
N ILE A 176 -15.93 -3.23 10.70
CA ILE A 176 -15.81 -2.21 11.75
C ILE A 176 -17.03 -2.26 12.68
N ALA A 177 -18.24 -2.36 12.12
CA ALA A 177 -19.46 -2.46 12.92
C ALA A 177 -19.49 -3.74 13.79
N GLU A 178 -19.07 -4.88 13.23
CA GLU A 178 -18.97 -6.16 13.96
C GLU A 178 -17.93 -6.09 15.09
N GLN A 179 -16.75 -5.51 14.83
CA GLN A 179 -15.72 -5.30 15.85
C GLN A 179 -16.21 -4.38 16.98
N GLN A 180 -16.92 -3.30 16.65
CA GLN A 180 -17.48 -2.40 17.66
C GLN A 180 -18.54 -3.10 18.53
N ALA A 181 -19.38 -3.95 17.92
CA ALA A 181 -20.36 -4.75 18.65
C ALA A 181 -19.68 -5.75 19.59
N GLU A 182 -18.61 -6.39 19.14
CA GLU A 182 -17.81 -7.31 19.94
C GLU A 182 -17.15 -6.62 21.14
N ILE A 183 -16.51 -5.46 20.94
CA ILE A 183 -15.90 -4.66 22.01
C ILE A 183 -16.95 -4.27 23.05
N ASN A 184 -18.14 -3.85 22.60
CA ASN A 184 -19.23 -3.48 23.50
C ASN A 184 -19.72 -4.69 24.32
N ARG A 185 -19.83 -5.87 23.71
CA ARG A 185 -20.19 -7.12 24.39
C ARG A 185 -19.15 -7.51 25.45
N GLN A 186 -17.87 -7.42 25.11
CA GLN A 186 -16.77 -7.71 26.03
C GLN A 186 -16.77 -6.76 27.24
N LYS A 187 -16.94 -5.46 27.00
CA LYS A 187 -17.06 -4.45 28.07
C LYS A 187 -18.24 -4.73 29.00
N LEU A 188 -19.38 -5.14 28.46
CA LEU A 188 -20.55 -5.50 29.26
C LEU A 188 -20.27 -6.74 30.11
N ASN A 189 -19.70 -7.79 29.53
CA ASN A 189 -19.35 -9.01 30.25
C ASN A 189 -18.34 -8.75 31.37
N GLN A 190 -17.33 -7.93 31.12
CA GLN A 190 -16.36 -7.54 32.13
C GLN A 190 -17.02 -6.79 33.30
N LYS A 191 -17.95 -5.87 33.02
CA LYS A 191 -18.72 -5.17 34.05
C LYS A 191 -19.59 -6.13 34.87
N LEU A 192 -20.23 -7.11 34.22
CA LEU A 192 -21.01 -8.12 34.91
C LEU A 192 -20.14 -8.99 35.81
N GLN A 193 -19.00 -9.48 35.31
CA GLN A 193 -18.05 -10.30 36.07
C GLN A 193 -17.49 -9.57 37.29
N THR A 194 -17.02 -8.34 37.12
CA THR A 194 -16.51 -7.53 38.23
C THR A 194 -17.58 -7.25 39.29
N THR A 195 -18.83 -7.04 38.87
CA THR A 195 -19.97 -6.86 39.79
C THR A 195 -20.31 -8.15 40.53
N THR A 196 -20.31 -9.31 39.86
CA THR A 196 -20.56 -10.61 40.49
C THR A 196 -19.47 -10.97 41.48
N GLU A 197 -18.19 -10.80 41.11
CA GLU A 197 -17.04 -11.05 41.99
C GLU A 197 -17.09 -10.16 43.24
N SER A 198 -17.41 -8.87 43.07
CA SER A 198 -17.55 -7.95 44.19
C SER A 198 -18.68 -8.36 45.14
N ARG A 199 -19.81 -8.81 44.58
CA ARG A 199 -20.95 -9.30 45.36
C ARG A 199 -20.63 -10.59 46.11
N GLU A 200 -19.96 -11.54 45.44
CA GLU A 200 -19.55 -12.81 46.03
C GLU A 200 -18.57 -12.60 47.18
N LYS A 201 -17.58 -11.71 46.98
CA LYS A 201 -16.63 -11.33 48.03
C LYS A 201 -17.35 -10.75 49.25
N TYR A 202 -18.29 -9.82 49.04
CA TYR A 202 -19.06 -9.25 50.14
C TYR A 202 -19.87 -10.30 50.92
N LEU A 203 -20.53 -11.22 50.21
CA LEU A 203 -21.28 -12.31 50.84
C LEU A 203 -20.37 -13.27 51.60
N SER A 204 -19.21 -13.60 51.06
CA SER A 204 -18.21 -14.44 51.70
C SER A 204 -17.68 -13.82 52.99
N GLU A 205 -17.31 -12.54 52.96
CA GLU A 205 -16.88 -11.79 54.15
C GLU A 205 -17.98 -11.73 55.23
N MET A 206 -19.25 -11.61 54.83
CA MET A 206 -20.38 -11.63 55.77
C MET A 206 -20.54 -13.01 56.41
N GLN A 207 -20.46 -14.09 55.61
CA GLN A 207 -20.53 -15.46 56.11
C GLN A 207 -19.38 -15.79 57.06
N GLU A 208 -18.15 -15.34 56.76
CA GLU A 208 -16.99 -15.51 57.61
C GLU A 208 -17.17 -14.83 58.97
N LYS A 209 -17.69 -13.59 58.99
CA LYS A 209 -18.01 -12.87 60.24
C LYS A 209 -19.07 -13.60 61.07
N LEU A 210 -20.09 -14.17 60.44
CA LEU A 210 -21.12 -14.96 61.13
C LEU A 210 -20.54 -16.24 61.71
N LYS A 211 -19.72 -16.96 60.94
CA LYS A 211 -19.03 -18.18 61.38
C LYS A 211 -18.10 -17.91 62.56
N ALA A 212 -17.31 -16.83 62.50
CA ALA A 212 -16.43 -16.42 63.60
C ALA A 212 -17.21 -16.12 64.89
N ARG A 213 -18.39 -15.50 64.79
CA ARG A 213 -19.29 -15.27 65.94
C ARG A 213 -19.81 -16.57 66.53
N GLU A 214 -20.21 -17.52 65.67
CA GLU A 214 -20.68 -18.84 66.11
C GLU A 214 -19.56 -19.64 66.80
N GLU A 215 -18.36 -19.66 66.21
CA GLU A 215 -17.18 -20.29 66.81
C GLU A 215 -16.84 -19.68 68.17
N HIS A 216 -16.89 -18.35 68.30
CA HIS A 216 -16.69 -17.68 69.58
C HIS A 216 -17.77 -18.06 70.60
N ALA A 217 -19.04 -18.08 70.20
CA ALA A 217 -20.15 -18.50 71.07
C ALA A 217 -19.98 -19.95 71.55
N ASN A 218 -19.52 -20.85 70.68
CA ASN A 218 -19.24 -22.25 71.02
C ASN A 218 -18.08 -22.35 72.01
N LYS A 219 -16.97 -21.63 71.80
CA LYS A 219 -15.84 -21.55 72.76
C LYS A 219 -16.29 -21.04 74.13
N VAL A 220 -17.18 -20.05 74.18
CA VAL A 220 -17.75 -19.54 75.45
C VAL A 220 -18.61 -20.60 76.14
N ARG A 221 -19.46 -21.33 75.39
CA ARG A 221 -20.28 -22.43 75.93
C ARG A 221 -19.41 -23.57 76.47
N GLU A 222 -18.36 -23.94 75.75
CA GLU A 222 -17.40 -24.97 76.18
C GLU A 222 -16.67 -24.54 77.45
N ARG A 223 -16.16 -23.32 77.51
CA ARG A 223 -15.53 -22.77 78.71
C ARG A 223 -16.49 -22.80 79.91
N LYS A 224 -17.76 -22.43 79.72
CA LYS A 224 -18.78 -22.50 80.77
C LYS A 224 -19.02 -23.94 81.25
N LYS A 225 -19.10 -24.91 80.34
CA LYS A 225 -19.25 -26.34 80.68
C LYS A 225 -18.04 -26.86 81.49
N MET A 226 -16.83 -26.51 81.06
CA MET A 226 -15.59 -26.91 81.76
C MET A 226 -15.50 -26.33 83.17
N LEU A 227 -15.88 -25.06 83.36
CA LEU A 227 -15.94 -24.42 84.67
C LEU A 227 -17.02 -25.03 85.57
N ALA A 228 -18.20 -25.35 85.02
CA ALA A 228 -19.28 -26.00 85.76
C ALA A 228 -18.92 -27.42 86.22
N ASN A 229 -18.10 -28.15 85.45
CA ASN A 229 -17.61 -29.47 85.80
C ASN A 229 -16.39 -29.45 86.76
N GLY A 230 -16.08 -28.30 87.37
CA GLY A 230 -15.05 -28.18 88.41
C GLY A 230 -13.60 -28.06 87.90
N PHE A 231 -13.39 -27.90 86.59
CA PHE A 231 -12.05 -27.78 86.01
C PHE A 231 -11.54 -26.33 86.16
N LYS A 232 -10.60 -26.08 87.08
CA LYS A 232 -9.90 -24.79 87.20
C LYS A 232 -8.96 -24.62 86.01
N TYR A 233 -9.26 -23.67 85.12
CA TYR A 233 -8.37 -23.29 84.02
C TYR A 233 -7.05 -22.72 84.58
N VAL A 234 -5.93 -23.35 84.25
CA VAL A 234 -4.59 -22.73 84.32
C VAL A 234 -4.42 -21.94 83.03
N LEU A 235 -4.33 -20.62 83.14
CA LEU A 235 -4.01 -19.76 81.99
C LEU A 235 -2.59 -20.10 81.51
N PRO A 236 -2.34 -20.33 80.21
CA PRO A 236 -0.98 -20.40 79.70
C PRO A 236 -0.36 -19.02 79.90
N ASN A 237 0.69 -18.97 80.72
CA ASN A 237 1.46 -17.75 80.98
C ASN A 237 1.91 -17.16 79.63
N GLY A 238 1.51 -15.92 79.36
CA GLY A 238 1.95 -15.19 78.18
C GLY A 238 3.46 -15.01 78.21
N THR A 239 4.15 -15.57 77.22
CA THR A 239 5.52 -15.19 76.89
C THR A 239 5.47 -13.85 76.16
N ASN A 240 6.19 -12.86 76.72
CA ASN A 240 6.52 -11.59 76.08
C ASN A 240 7.14 -11.78 74.70
#